data_AF-A0A1F3C2L5-F1
#
_entry.id   AF-A0A1F3C2L5-F1
#
_cell.length_a   1.000
_cell.length_b   1.000
_cell.length_c   1.000
_cell.angle_alpha   90.00
_cell.angle_beta   90.00
_cell.angle_gamma   90.00
#
_symmetry.space_group_name_H-M   'P 1'
#
loop_
_entity.id
_entity.type
_entity.pdbx_description
1 polymer ?
#
loop_
_entity_poly.entity_id
_entity_poly.type
_entity_poly.pdbx_seq_one_letter_code
_entity_poly.pdbx_strand_id
1 'polypeptide(L)'
;MPGARLYWTLVFTDDSLGHLAGRGIDADDVADAVFGRHGPVRARHGGRGKNERWFVVAPLAEGELLTCVLRAAKPRDLEAEGAFVVPPRGLPEDPTLFTESMRLCVSARVSDDDEARSYRAWRRSKGGR
;
A
#
# COMPACT_ATOMS: atom_id res chain seq x y z
N MET A 1 -20.00 -2.46 -1.17
CA MET A 1 -18.64 -2.47 -1.74
C MET A 1 -17.83 -3.56 -1.03
N PRO A 2 -17.84 -4.81 -1.54
CA PRO A 2 -16.85 -5.81 -1.14
C PRO A 2 -15.45 -5.27 -1.44
N GLY A 3 -14.46 -5.61 -0.60
CA GLY A 3 -13.14 -4.95 -0.51
C GLY A 3 -12.54 -4.59 -1.86
N ALA A 4 -12.32 -3.29 -2.07
CA ALA A 4 -11.83 -2.77 -3.34
C ALA A 4 -10.43 -3.32 -3.62
N ARG A 5 -10.26 -4.04 -4.74
CA ARG A 5 -8.94 -4.20 -5.35
C ARG A 5 -8.48 -2.81 -5.77
N LEU A 6 -7.32 -2.40 -5.28
CA LEU A 6 -6.72 -1.12 -5.61
C LEU A 6 -5.91 -1.32 -6.90
N TYR A 7 -6.35 -0.69 -7.99
CA TYR A 7 -5.62 -0.65 -9.25
C TYR A 7 -4.59 0.47 -9.20
N TRP A 8 -3.62 0.32 -8.31
CA TRP A 8 -2.51 1.24 -8.15
C TRP A 8 -1.22 0.54 -8.55
N THR A 9 -0.34 1.28 -9.22
CA THR A 9 1.06 0.87 -9.38
C THR A 9 1.85 1.43 -8.21
N LEU A 10 2.52 0.57 -7.46
CA LEU A 10 3.28 0.99 -6.29
C LEU A 10 4.68 1.39 -6.70
N VAL A 11 5.13 2.50 -6.14
CA VAL A 11 6.48 3.02 -6.30
C VAL A 11 7.15 2.95 -4.92
N PHE A 12 8.41 2.57 -4.91
CA PHE A 12 9.28 2.57 -3.75
C PHE A 12 10.58 3.26 -4.13
N THR A 13 10.99 4.27 -3.36
CA THR A 13 12.32 4.88 -3.48
C THR A 13 13.26 4.25 -2.47
N ASP A 14 14.57 4.53 -2.56
CA ASP A 14 15.55 4.07 -1.56
C ASP A 14 15.16 4.45 -0.13
N ASP A 15 14.65 5.67 0.09
CA ASP A 15 14.11 6.10 1.39
C ASP A 15 12.96 5.19 1.86
N SER A 16 12.07 4.79 0.96
CA SER A 16 10.98 3.86 1.25
C SER A 16 11.54 2.50 1.63
N LEU A 17 12.43 1.95 0.81
CA LEU A 17 13.03 0.63 1.01
C LEU A 17 13.83 0.57 2.32
N GLY A 18 14.63 1.59 2.63
CA GLY A 18 15.35 1.70 3.91
C GLY A 18 14.40 1.77 5.10
N HIS A 19 13.28 2.49 4.98
CA HIS A 19 12.26 2.54 6.03
C HIS A 19 11.58 1.19 6.27
N LEU A 20 11.31 0.43 5.20
CA LEU A 20 10.69 -0.89 5.23
C LEU A 20 11.66 -1.93 5.83
N ALA A 21 12.91 -1.95 5.36
CA ALA A 21 13.95 -2.85 5.86
C ALA A 21 14.20 -2.68 7.37
N GLY A 22 14.21 -1.43 7.86
CA GLY A 22 14.32 -1.15 9.30
C GLY A 22 13.17 -1.69 10.16
N ARG A 23 12.12 -2.23 9.54
CA ARG A 23 10.93 -2.83 10.19
C ARG A 23 10.74 -4.30 9.83
N GLY A 24 11.67 -4.90 9.08
CA GLY A 24 11.56 -6.27 8.59
C GLY A 24 10.36 -6.47 7.66
N ILE A 25 10.06 -5.48 6.83
CA ILE A 25 8.99 -5.54 5.82
C ILE A 25 9.66 -5.40 4.46
N ASP A 26 9.31 -6.23 3.49
CA ASP A 26 9.79 -6.09 2.12
C ASP A 26 8.78 -5.33 1.25
N ALA A 27 9.26 -4.76 0.14
CA ALA A 27 8.38 -4.08 -0.83
C ALA A 27 7.32 -5.03 -1.40
N ASP A 28 7.67 -6.31 -1.56
CA ASP A 28 6.77 -7.37 -2.02
C ASP A 28 5.66 -7.65 -0.99
N ASP A 29 5.94 -7.60 0.32
CA ASP A 29 4.91 -7.73 1.35
C ASP A 29 3.89 -6.60 1.27
N VAL A 30 4.38 -5.37 1.05
CA VAL A 30 3.51 -4.20 0.86
C VAL A 30 2.67 -4.36 -0.39
N ALA A 31 3.27 -4.76 -1.51
CA ALA A 31 2.55 -4.97 -2.76
C ALA A 31 1.49 -6.06 -2.63
N ASP A 32 1.84 -7.20 -2.07
CA ASP A 32 0.93 -8.33 -1.88
C ASP A 32 -0.23 -7.98 -0.97
N ALA A 33 0.04 -7.29 0.14
CA ALA A 33 -0.99 -6.81 1.04
C ALA A 33 -1.91 -5.80 0.36
N VAL A 34 -1.37 -4.76 -0.30
CA VAL A 34 -2.15 -3.69 -0.96
C VAL A 34 -2.96 -4.22 -2.15
N PHE A 35 -2.46 -5.21 -2.86
CA PHE A 35 -3.19 -5.88 -3.94
C PHE A 35 -4.18 -6.95 -3.43
N GLY A 36 -4.23 -7.16 -2.12
CA GLY A 36 -5.22 -8.01 -1.46
C GLY A 36 -4.94 -9.50 -1.60
N ARG A 37 -3.67 -9.91 -1.76
CA ARG A 37 -3.25 -11.32 -1.85
C ARG A 37 -3.71 -12.13 -0.64
N HIS A 38 -3.63 -11.54 0.56
CA HIS A 38 -3.92 -12.21 1.83
C HIS A 38 -5.28 -11.83 2.42
N GLY A 39 -6.03 -10.95 1.74
CA GLY A 39 -7.39 -10.63 2.13
C GLY A 39 -7.80 -9.19 1.82
N PRO A 40 -8.97 -8.76 2.31
CA PRO A 40 -9.57 -7.51 1.88
C PRO A 40 -8.85 -6.27 2.41
N VAL A 41 -8.56 -5.35 1.52
CA VAL A 41 -7.81 -4.14 1.84
C VAL A 41 -8.75 -3.03 2.30
N ARG A 42 -8.40 -2.37 3.42
CA ARG A 42 -9.05 -1.15 3.88
C ARG A 42 -8.19 0.04 3.51
N ALA A 43 -8.61 0.79 2.50
CA ALA A 43 -8.02 2.09 2.18
C ALA A 43 -8.92 3.22 2.67
N ARG A 44 -8.32 4.22 3.35
CA ARG A 44 -8.95 5.49 3.66
C ARG A 44 -8.15 6.61 3.00
N HIS A 45 -8.87 7.45 2.28
CA HIS A 45 -8.31 8.68 1.74
C HIS A 45 -8.37 9.82 2.77
N GLY A 46 -7.32 10.64 2.83
CA GLY A 46 -7.24 11.79 3.72
C GLY A 46 -6.32 12.89 3.21
N GLY A 47 -6.40 14.08 3.82
CA GLY A 47 -5.64 15.25 3.40
C GLY A 47 -6.21 15.95 2.16
N ARG A 48 -5.50 16.98 1.68
CA ARG A 48 -5.82 17.76 0.47
C ARG A 48 -4.54 18.27 -0.20
N GLY A 49 -4.56 18.40 -1.53
CA GLY A 49 -3.43 18.92 -2.31
C GLY A 49 -2.13 18.15 -2.06
N LYS A 50 -1.03 18.84 -1.73
CA LYS A 50 0.27 18.19 -1.46
C LYS A 50 0.26 17.21 -0.28
N ASN A 51 -0.72 17.32 0.61
CA ASN A 51 -0.88 16.49 1.81
C ASN A 51 -1.86 15.34 1.58
N GLU A 52 -2.28 15.10 0.34
CA GLU A 52 -3.15 13.98 -0.01
C GLU A 52 -2.45 12.64 0.27
N ARG A 53 -3.11 11.77 1.04
CA ARG A 53 -2.58 10.49 1.49
C ARG A 53 -3.64 9.41 1.49
N TRP A 54 -3.21 8.18 1.24
CA TRP A 54 -4.01 6.98 1.40
C TRP A 54 -3.44 6.16 2.55
N PHE A 55 -4.27 5.93 3.55
CA PHE A 55 -3.96 5.09 4.70
C PHE A 55 -4.54 3.71 4.44
N VAL A 56 -3.68 2.73 4.28
CA VAL A 56 -4.04 1.36 3.91
C VAL A 56 -3.78 0.44 5.09
N VAL A 57 -4.76 -0.40 5.42
CA VAL A 57 -4.61 -1.52 6.34
C VAL A 57 -4.99 -2.79 5.62
N ALA A 58 -4.09 -3.77 5.59
CA ALA A 58 -4.26 -5.01 4.83
C ALA A 58 -3.60 -6.21 5.53
N PRO A 59 -4.10 -7.44 5.34
CA PRO A 59 -3.45 -8.63 5.89
C PRO A 59 -2.11 -8.95 5.25
N LEU A 60 -1.18 -9.46 6.07
CA LEU A 60 0.05 -10.13 5.66
C LEU A 60 -0.14 -11.65 5.62
N ALA A 61 0.87 -12.37 5.14
CA ALA A 61 0.83 -13.82 4.97
C ALA A 61 0.62 -14.58 6.28
N GLU A 62 1.23 -14.12 7.38
CA GLU A 62 1.20 -14.78 8.69
C GLU A 62 0.00 -14.35 9.57
N GLY A 63 -0.87 -13.46 9.03
CA GLY A 63 -2.13 -13.07 9.66
C GLY A 63 -2.06 -11.76 10.46
N GLU A 64 -0.87 -11.17 10.59
CA GLU A 64 -0.71 -9.77 11.00
C GLU A 64 -1.36 -8.84 9.97
N LEU A 65 -1.49 -7.58 10.38
CA LEU A 65 -1.95 -6.53 9.50
C LEU A 65 -0.78 -5.59 9.23
N LEU A 66 -0.63 -5.21 7.97
CA LEU A 66 0.19 -4.12 7.51
C LEU A 66 -0.62 -2.82 7.60
N THR A 67 -0.04 -1.79 8.21
CA THR A 67 -0.47 -0.40 8.03
C THR A 67 0.55 0.29 7.14
N CYS A 68 0.13 0.78 5.98
CA CYS A 68 0.99 1.59 5.11
C CYS A 68 0.33 2.92 4.72
N VAL A 69 1.18 3.91 4.47
CA VAL A 69 0.78 5.24 4.02
C VAL A 69 1.34 5.43 2.62
N LEU A 70 0.45 5.78 1.71
CA LEU A 70 0.78 6.05 0.32
C LEU A 70 0.50 7.53 0.00
N ARG A 71 1.25 8.08 -0.95
CA ARG A 71 0.94 9.37 -1.60
C ARG A 71 0.91 9.19 -3.12
N ALA A 72 0.37 10.18 -3.83
CA ALA A 72 0.52 10.24 -5.28
C ALA A 72 2.00 10.27 -5.63
N ALA A 73 2.43 9.37 -6.51
CA ALA A 73 3.78 9.44 -7.07
C ALA A 73 3.90 10.65 -7.98
N LYS A 74 5.12 11.11 -8.19
CA LYS A 74 5.49 12.18 -9.12
C LYS A 74 6.52 11.61 -10.11
N PRO A 75 6.67 12.20 -11.31
CA PRO A 75 7.68 11.75 -12.27
C PRO A 75 9.08 11.61 -11.67
N ARG A 76 9.53 12.60 -10.88
CA ARG A 76 10.81 12.57 -10.16
C ARG A 76 10.99 11.40 -9.19
N ASP A 77 9.91 10.76 -8.72
CA ASP A 77 10.01 9.62 -7.82
C ASP A 77 10.40 8.35 -8.61
N LEU A 78 10.10 8.29 -9.91
CA LEU A 78 10.54 7.22 -10.82
C LEU A 78 11.97 7.46 -11.32
N GLU A 79 12.38 8.72 -11.40
CA GLU A 79 13.74 9.12 -11.77
C GLU A 79 14.74 9.00 -10.61
N ALA A 80 14.26 8.74 -9.39
CA ALA A 80 15.12 8.53 -8.24
C ALA A 80 15.98 7.28 -8.44
N GLU A 81 17.26 7.37 -8.09
CA GLU A 81 18.14 6.20 -8.07
C GLU A 81 17.55 5.13 -7.15
N GLY A 82 17.59 3.87 -7.62
CA GLY A 82 16.99 2.74 -6.90
C GLY A 82 15.46 2.69 -6.88
N ALA A 83 14.76 3.53 -7.64
CA ALA A 83 13.31 3.47 -7.74
C ALA A 83 12.83 2.09 -8.22
N PHE A 84 11.99 1.46 -7.42
CA PHE A 84 11.41 0.16 -7.67
C PHE A 84 9.90 0.30 -7.87
N VAL A 85 9.39 -0.22 -8.99
CA VAL A 85 7.99 -0.08 -9.40
C VAL A 85 7.33 -1.45 -9.49
N VAL A 86 6.20 -1.60 -8.79
CA VAL A 86 5.42 -2.84 -8.76
C VAL A 86 4.03 -2.57 -9.33
N PRO A 87 3.72 -3.05 -10.56
CA PRO A 87 2.39 -2.90 -11.15
C PRO A 87 1.37 -3.82 -10.46
N PRO A 88 0.06 -3.48 -10.54
CA PRO A 88 -0.99 -4.35 -10.03
C PRO A 88 -0.99 -5.69 -10.75
N ARG A 89 -1.20 -6.78 -10.00
CA ARG A 89 -1.18 -8.14 -10.56
C ARG A 89 -2.23 -8.33 -11.66
N GLY A 90 -1.79 -8.84 -12.80
CA GLY A 90 -2.66 -9.22 -13.92
C GLY A 90 -3.04 -8.08 -14.87
N LEU A 91 -2.42 -6.91 -14.75
CA LEU A 91 -2.52 -5.83 -15.74
C LEU A 91 -1.18 -5.65 -16.45
N PRO A 92 -1.16 -5.60 -17.80
CA PRO A 92 0.03 -5.23 -18.55
C PRO A 92 0.19 -3.70 -18.50
N GLU A 93 0.74 -3.19 -17.40
CA GLU A 93 1.23 -1.82 -17.34
C GLU A 93 2.73 -1.83 -17.58
N ASP A 94 3.22 -0.92 -18.44
CA ASP A 94 4.65 -0.65 -18.54
C ASP A 94 5.10 0.05 -17.25
N PRO A 95 5.92 -0.60 -16.40
CA PRO A 95 6.30 -0.05 -15.10
C PRO A 95 7.19 1.19 -15.22
N THR A 96 7.68 1.52 -16.41
CA THR A 96 8.56 2.66 -16.66
C THR A 96 7.81 3.94 -17.04
N LEU A 97 6.51 3.85 -17.40
CA LEU A 97 5.72 5.00 -17.81
C LEU A 97 4.92 5.57 -16.63
N PHE A 98 5.15 6.85 -16.31
CA PHE A 98 4.41 7.53 -15.26
C PHE A 98 2.90 7.58 -15.54
N THR A 99 2.09 7.23 -14.53
CA THR A 99 0.63 7.37 -14.58
C THR A 99 0.08 7.99 -13.28
N GLU A 100 -1.09 8.64 -13.36
CA GLU A 100 -1.75 9.24 -12.18
C GLU A 100 -2.26 8.20 -11.16
N SER A 101 -2.30 6.91 -11.53
CA SER A 101 -2.63 5.80 -10.62
C SER A 101 -1.45 5.37 -9.76
N MET A 102 -0.23 5.84 -10.04
CA MET A 102 0.96 5.47 -9.28
C MET A 102 0.96 6.04 -7.86
N ARG A 103 1.37 5.21 -6.91
CA ARG A 103 1.38 5.54 -5.47
C ARG A 103 2.74 5.21 -4.87
N LEU A 104 3.40 6.24 -4.34
CA LEU A 104 4.64 6.04 -3.58
C LEU A 104 4.30 5.58 -2.16
N CYS A 105 4.92 4.47 -1.73
CA CYS A 105 4.91 4.05 -0.34
C CYS A 105 5.82 4.96 0.50
N VAL A 106 5.26 5.76 1.41
CA VAL A 106 6.04 6.67 2.26
C VAL A 106 6.36 6.09 3.62
N SER A 107 5.54 5.15 4.08
CA SER A 107 5.80 4.39 5.30
C SER A 107 4.98 3.11 5.31
N ALA A 108 5.52 2.07 5.95
CA ALA A 108 4.74 0.91 6.33
C ALA A 108 5.26 0.34 7.65
N ARG A 109 4.36 -0.33 8.38
CA ARG A 109 4.65 -1.02 9.63
C ARG A 109 3.63 -2.12 9.86
N VAL A 110 3.96 -3.07 10.72
CA VAL A 110 2.94 -3.93 11.32
C VAL A 110 1.98 -3.05 12.14
N SER A 111 0.69 -3.28 11.97
CA SER A 111 -0.37 -2.60 12.69
C SER A 111 -0.26 -2.89 14.18
N ASP A 112 -0.61 -1.90 15.00
CA ASP A 112 -0.79 -2.12 16.43
C ASP A 112 -2.16 -2.76 16.72
N ASP A 113 -2.38 -3.13 17.98
CA ASP A 113 -3.61 -3.81 18.41
C ASP A 113 -4.88 -2.99 18.17
N ASP A 114 -4.79 -1.66 18.27
CA ASP A 114 -5.94 -0.77 18.07
C ASP A 114 -6.30 -0.65 16.59
N GLU A 115 -5.30 -0.50 15.72
CA GLU A 115 -5.48 -0.57 14.27
C GLU A 115 -6.03 -1.94 13.85
N ALA A 116 -5.53 -3.03 14.42
CA ALA A 116 -6.02 -4.36 14.16
C ALA A 116 -7.47 -4.57 14.61
N ARG A 117 -7.82 -4.08 15.80
CA ARG A 117 -9.22 -4.09 16.29
C ARG A 117 -10.12 -3.27 15.36
N SER A 118 -9.68 -2.10 14.93
CA SER A 118 -10.40 -1.22 14.01
C SER A 118 -10.63 -1.88 12.64
N TYR A 119 -9.61 -2.55 12.09
CA TYR A 119 -9.72 -3.32 10.85
C TYR A 119 -10.72 -4.48 11.00
N ARG A 120 -10.64 -5.27 12.08
CA ARG A 120 -11.58 -6.39 12.31
C ARG A 120 -13.02 -5.89 12.48
N ALA A 121 -13.23 -4.78 13.18
CA ALA A 121 -14.55 -4.15 13.30
C ALA A 121 -15.08 -3.69 11.92
N TRP A 122 -14.22 -3.06 11.12
CA TRP A 122 -14.55 -2.69 9.74
C TRP A 122 -14.91 -3.93 8.90
N ARG A 123 -14.11 -5.01 8.95
CA ARG A 123 -14.38 -6.28 8.25
C ARG A 123 -15.77 -6.83 8.57
N ARG A 124 -16.13 -6.88 9.86
CA ARG A 124 -17.47 -7.32 10.31
C ARG A 124 -18.58 -6.44 9.73
N SER A 125 -18.42 -5.11 9.74
CA SER A 125 -19.39 -4.18 9.15
C SER A 125 -19.57 -4.32 7.63
N LYS A 126 -18.58 -4.90 6.94
CA LYS A 126 -18.63 -5.18 5.49
C LYS A 126 -19.17 -6.58 5.18
N GLY A 127 -19.67 -7.32 6.18
CA GLY A 127 -20.18 -8.68 6.02
C GLY A 127 -19.10 -9.73 5.87
N GLY A 128 -17.84 -9.42 6.21
CA GLY A 128 -16.78 -10.40 6.27
C GLY A 128 -16.93 -11.27 7.53
N ARG A 129 -17.12 -12.58 7.33
CA ARG A 129 -16.77 -13.59 8.33
C ARG A 129 -15.25 -13.66 8.49
#